data_AF-A0A519T9X5-F1
#
_entry.id   AF-A0A519T9X5-F1
#
_cell.length_a   1.000
_cell.length_b   1.000
_cell.length_c   1.000
_cell.angle_alpha   90.00
_cell.angle_beta   90.00
_cell.angle_gamma   90.00
#
_symmetry.space_group_name_H-M   'P 1'
#
loop_
_entity.id
_entity.type
_entity.pdbx_description
1 polymer ?
#
loop_
_entity_poly.entity_id
_entity_poly.type
_entity_poly.pdbx_seq_one_letter_code
_entity_poly.pdbx_strand_id
1 'polypeptide(L)'
;MSNHAEEVAAHPGEIAKPNTAWIWKTFWVLVIITAAEFVIAFTMTSPGLRTLRNSIFIVMTILKAFFIVGEFMHLKHETKSLIWTILVPTALLVWLVVALVTEGSYVGEVLSHMFS
;
A
#
# COMPACT_ATOMS: atom_id res chain seq x y z
N MET A 1 -65.11 -11.95 -5.12
CA MET A 1 -64.40 -11.21 -4.07
C MET A 1 -62.95 -11.62 -4.14
N SER A 2 -62.15 -10.80 -4.83
CA SER A 2 -60.70 -11.01 -4.95
C SER A 2 -60.06 -10.76 -3.59
N ASN A 3 -59.46 -11.79 -3.02
CA ASN A 3 -58.62 -11.68 -1.84
C ASN A 3 -57.43 -10.81 -2.22
N HIS A 4 -57.43 -9.56 -1.76
CA HIS A 4 -56.27 -8.69 -1.83
C HIS A 4 -55.11 -9.43 -1.14
N ALA A 5 -54.10 -9.76 -1.93
CA ALA A 5 -52.81 -10.22 -1.44
C ALA A 5 -52.30 -9.18 -0.45
N GLU A 6 -52.07 -9.62 0.78
CA GLU A 6 -51.29 -8.90 1.77
C GLU A 6 -49.94 -8.56 1.13
N GLU A 7 -49.76 -7.30 0.78
CA GLU A 7 -48.47 -6.71 0.46
C GLU A 7 -47.63 -6.84 1.72
N VAL A 8 -46.83 -7.90 1.80
CA VAL A 8 -45.77 -8.04 2.79
C VAL A 8 -44.76 -6.94 2.47
N ALA A 9 -45.02 -5.76 3.03
CA ALA A 9 -44.09 -4.65 3.07
C ALA A 9 -42.81 -5.17 3.72
N ALA A 10 -41.83 -5.49 2.88
CA ALA A 10 -40.49 -5.82 3.30
C ALA A 10 -39.98 -4.61 4.10
N HIS A 11 -39.98 -4.73 5.43
CA HIS A 11 -39.27 -3.81 6.29
C HIS A 11 -37.84 -3.70 5.73
N PRO A 12 -37.40 -2.52 5.26
CA PRO A 12 -36.03 -2.36 4.82
C PRO A 12 -35.17 -2.61 6.06
N GLY A 13 -34.52 -3.78 6.09
CA GLY A 13 -33.65 -4.19 7.16
C GLY A 13 -32.68 -3.06 7.45
N GLU A 14 -32.65 -2.64 8.71
CA GLU A 14 -31.79 -1.60 9.24
C GLU A 14 -30.35 -1.88 8.76
N ILE A 15 -29.80 -1.02 7.90
CA ILE A 15 -28.45 -1.19 7.37
C ILE A 15 -27.50 -1.10 8.55
N ALA A 16 -26.87 -2.22 8.91
CA ALA A 16 -25.92 -2.29 10.01
C ALA A 16 -24.85 -1.20 9.84
N LYS A 17 -24.67 -0.36 10.86
CA LYS A 17 -23.69 0.73 10.83
C LYS A 17 -22.31 0.15 10.53
N PRO A 18 -21.60 0.65 9.49
CA PRO A 18 -20.27 0.16 9.17
C PRO A 18 -19.34 0.44 10.36
N ASN A 19 -18.63 -0.59 10.81
CA ASN A 19 -17.70 -0.48 11.93
C ASN A 19 -16.39 0.17 11.45
N THR A 20 -16.38 1.51 11.42
CA THR A 20 -15.23 2.31 10.93
C THR A 20 -14.16 2.54 12.00
N ALA A 21 -14.39 2.12 13.26
CA ALA A 21 -13.52 2.48 14.39
C ALA A 21 -12.10 1.90 14.26
N TRP A 22 -11.96 0.70 13.70
CA TRP A 22 -10.67 0.06 13.49
C TRP A 22 -9.86 0.72 12.37
N ILE A 23 -10.54 1.25 11.34
CA ILE A 23 -9.94 2.00 10.22
C ILE A 23 -9.26 3.25 10.77
N TRP A 24 -9.97 3.99 11.63
CA TRP A 24 -9.43 5.19 12.26
C TRP A 24 -8.22 4.91 13.16
N LYS A 25 -8.25 3.80 13.92
CA LYS A 25 -7.10 3.39 14.74
C LYS A 25 -5.86 3.12 13.88
N THR A 26 -6.04 2.38 12.79
CA THR A 26 -4.98 2.02 11.84
C THR A 26 -4.41 3.24 11.12
N PHE A 27 -5.30 4.13 10.68
CA PHE A 27 -4.94 5.40 10.07
C PHE A 27 -3.98 6.19 10.97
N TRP A 28 -4.32 6.35 12.25
CA TRP A 28 -3.45 7.08 13.19
C TRP A 28 -2.10 6.40 13.42
N VAL A 29 -2.05 5.07 13.51
CA VAL A 29 -0.79 4.33 13.63
C VAL A 29 0.12 4.59 12.41
N LEU A 30 -0.45 4.53 11.21
CA LEU A 30 0.29 4.77 9.97
C LEU A 30 0.74 6.22 9.83
N VAL A 31 -0.10 7.18 10.24
CA VAL A 31 0.26 8.60 10.28
C VAL A 31 1.45 8.83 11.21
N ILE A 32 1.44 8.24 12.41
CA ILE A 32 2.54 8.38 13.37
C ILE A 32 3.85 7.78 12.82
N ILE A 33 3.79 6.58 12.25
CA ILE A 33 4.97 5.95 11.61
C ILE A 33 5.51 6.86 10.50
N THR A 34 4.64 7.38 9.65
CA THR A 34 5.02 8.23 8.51
C THR A 34 5.60 9.57 8.99
N ALA A 35 5.01 10.18 10.02
CA ALA A 35 5.53 11.41 10.62
C ALA A 35 6.91 11.19 11.24
N ALA A 36 7.11 10.09 11.95
CA ALA A 36 8.42 9.71 12.48
C ALA A 36 9.45 9.50 11.35
N GLU A 37 9.05 8.86 10.25
CA GLU A 37 9.87 8.68 9.06
C GLU A 37 10.33 10.04 8.51
N PHE A 38 9.42 11.00 8.32
CA PHE A 38 9.76 12.36 7.87
C PHE A 38 10.70 13.08 8.83
N VAL A 39 10.47 12.99 10.14
CA VAL A 39 11.37 13.60 11.14
C VAL A 39 12.79 13.06 10.98
N ILE A 40 12.95 11.74 10.86
CA ILE A 40 14.26 11.10 10.66
C ILE A 40 14.92 11.57 9.35
N ALA A 41 14.15 11.73 8.27
CA ALA A 41 14.65 12.27 7.00
C ALA A 41 15.26 13.66 7.17
N PHE A 42 14.55 14.55 7.88
CA PHE A 42 14.97 15.94 8.03
C PHE A 42 16.13 16.09 9.04
N THR A 43 16.17 15.30 10.11
CA THR A 43 17.23 15.39 11.12
C THR A 43 18.54 14.75 10.69
N MET A 44 18.51 13.67 9.89
CA MET A 44 19.73 12.99 9.42
C MET A 44 20.18 13.54 8.05
N THR A 45 20.64 14.80 8.04
CA THR A 45 21.11 15.47 6.81
C THR A 45 22.63 15.30 6.55
N SER A 46 23.40 14.77 7.51
CA SER A 46 24.85 14.61 7.36
C SER A 46 25.25 13.66 6.21
N PRO A 47 26.20 14.04 5.33
CA PRO A 47 26.61 13.26 4.16
C PRO A 47 27.06 11.83 4.47
N GLY A 48 27.74 11.62 5.60
CA GLY A 48 28.26 10.31 6.02
C GLY A 48 27.20 9.30 6.48
N LEU A 49 25.98 9.74 6.80
CA LEU A 49 24.89 8.85 7.26
C LEU A 49 23.83 8.60 6.16
N ARG A 50 24.07 9.06 4.92
CA ARG A 50 23.10 8.90 3.81
C ARG A 50 22.70 7.45 3.55
N THR A 51 23.65 6.52 3.58
CA THR A 51 23.39 5.09 3.34
C THR A 51 22.55 4.49 4.47
N LEU A 52 22.87 4.84 5.72
CA LEU A 52 22.12 4.39 6.91
C LEU A 52 20.68 4.91 6.88
N ARG A 53 20.50 6.21 6.59
CA ARG A 53 19.18 6.84 6.46
C ARG A 53 18.35 6.15 5.39
N ASN A 54 18.90 5.94 4.19
CA ASN A 54 18.18 5.27 3.11
C ASN A 54 17.76 3.83 3.50
N SER A 55 18.62 3.09 4.20
CA SER A 55 18.29 1.73 4.66
C SER A 55 17.14 1.72 5.67
N ILE A 56 17.13 2.64 6.63
CA ILE A 56 16.05 2.79 7.62
C ILE A 56 14.73 3.15 6.94
N PHE A 57 14.77 4.06 5.97
CA PHE A 57 13.60 4.45 5.17
C PHE A 57 13.00 3.25 4.43
N ILE A 58 13.84 2.45 3.77
CA ILE A 58 13.38 1.25 3.06
C ILE A 58 12.69 0.28 4.02
N VAL A 59 13.30 0.00 5.18
CA VAL A 59 12.72 -0.91 6.18
C VAL A 59 11.39 -0.37 6.74
N MET A 60 11.34 0.91 7.11
CA MET A 60 10.15 1.54 7.67
C MET A 60 9.00 1.61 6.64
N THR A 61 9.33 1.83 5.37
CA THR A 61 8.41 1.76 4.24
C THR A 61 7.92 0.35 3.94
N ILE A 62 8.72 -0.70 4.17
CA ILE A 62 8.25 -2.08 4.08
C ILE A 62 7.29 -2.41 5.23
N LEU A 63 7.63 -2.02 6.46
CA LEU A 63 6.77 -2.22 7.62
C LEU A 63 5.40 -1.57 7.44
N LYS A 64 5.33 -0.32 6.97
CA LYS A 64 4.04 0.34 6.72
C LYS A 64 3.22 -0.39 5.66
N ALA A 65 3.86 -0.94 4.62
CA ALA A 65 3.16 -1.70 3.59
C ALA A 65 2.53 -2.98 4.16
N PHE A 66 3.22 -3.68 5.06
CA PHE A 66 2.64 -4.81 5.79
C PHE A 66 1.45 -4.41 6.66
N PHE A 67 1.52 -3.29 7.40
CA PHE A 67 0.39 -2.79 8.19
C PHE A 67 -0.81 -2.38 7.32
N ILE A 68 -0.55 -1.74 6.17
CA ILE A 68 -1.60 -1.36 5.22
C ILE A 68 -2.31 -2.59 4.67
N VAL A 69 -1.55 -3.60 4.22
CA VAL A 69 -2.10 -4.83 3.65
C VAL A 69 -2.79 -5.69 4.71
N GLY A 70 -2.21 -5.83 5.90
CA GLY A 70 -2.78 -6.64 6.97
C GLY A 70 -4.10 -6.07 7.49
N GLU A 71 -4.15 -4.76 7.69
CA GLU A 71 -5.24 -4.12 8.40
C GLU A 71 -6.32 -3.61 7.43
N PHE A 72 -5.99 -2.81 6.41
CA PHE A 72 -7.01 -2.25 5.50
C PHE A 72 -7.70 -3.28 4.62
N MET A 73 -7.12 -4.46 4.44
CA MET A 73 -7.68 -5.41 3.50
C MET A 73 -8.59 -6.47 4.15
N HIS A 74 -8.71 -6.55 5.49
CA HIS A 74 -9.61 -7.49 6.18
C HIS A 74 -9.55 -8.94 5.61
N LEU A 75 -8.36 -9.40 5.22
CA LEU A 75 -8.17 -10.51 4.28
C LEU A 75 -8.26 -11.90 4.87
N LYS A 76 -8.36 -11.99 6.19
CA LYS A 76 -8.05 -13.25 6.85
C LYS A 76 -9.08 -14.35 6.55
N HIS A 77 -10.32 -14.00 6.17
CA HIS A 77 -11.36 -15.01 5.96
C HIS A 77 -12.21 -14.92 4.68
N GLU A 78 -12.32 -13.79 3.95
CA GLU A 78 -13.18 -13.74 2.73
C GLU A 78 -12.51 -13.14 1.46
N THR A 79 -11.52 -12.27 1.55
CA THR A 79 -11.12 -11.37 0.45
C THR A 79 -9.82 -11.77 -0.26
N LYS A 80 -9.55 -13.07 -0.49
CA LYS A 80 -8.34 -13.51 -1.24
C LYS A 80 -8.20 -12.84 -2.62
N SER A 81 -9.32 -12.53 -3.28
CA SER A 81 -9.35 -11.80 -4.56
C SER A 81 -8.78 -10.37 -4.45
N LEU A 82 -8.97 -9.72 -3.30
CA LEU A 82 -8.47 -8.37 -3.05
C LEU A 82 -6.93 -8.36 -2.89
N ILE A 83 -6.35 -9.41 -2.29
CA ILE A 83 -4.88 -9.58 -2.24
C ILE A 83 -4.31 -9.59 -3.65
N TRP A 84 -4.85 -10.44 -4.53
CA TRP A 84 -4.33 -10.60 -5.88
C TRP A 84 -4.44 -9.33 -6.71
N THR A 85 -5.50 -8.54 -6.52
CA THR A 85 -5.66 -7.24 -7.20
C THR A 85 -4.68 -6.17 -6.74
N ILE A 86 -4.09 -6.27 -5.54
CA ILE A 86 -3.00 -5.38 -5.10
C ILE A 86 -1.62 -5.98 -5.42
N LEU A 87 -1.45 -7.28 -5.22
CA LEU A 87 -0.17 -7.96 -5.40
C LEU A 87 0.27 -7.98 -6.87
N VAL A 88 -0.64 -8.25 -7.81
CA VAL A 88 -0.34 -8.34 -9.25
C VAL A 88 0.19 -7.01 -9.81
N PRO A 89 -0.51 -5.86 -9.70
CA PRO A 89 0.01 -4.60 -10.19
C PRO A 89 1.29 -4.18 -9.47
N THR A 90 1.43 -4.46 -8.16
CA THR A 90 2.66 -4.16 -7.41
C THR A 90 3.85 -4.97 -7.91
N ALA A 91 3.66 -6.27 -8.15
CA ALA A 91 4.70 -7.16 -8.68
C ALA A 91 5.13 -6.74 -10.10
N LEU A 92 4.17 -6.33 -10.94
CA LEU A 92 4.45 -5.79 -12.27
C LEU A 92 5.28 -4.51 -12.18
N LEU A 93 4.97 -3.61 -11.24
CA LEU A 93 5.71 -2.38 -10.99
C LEU A 93 7.16 -2.65 -10.58
N VAL A 94 7.38 -3.59 -9.65
CA VAL A 94 8.72 -4.00 -9.21
C VAL A 94 9.51 -4.59 -10.39
N TRP A 95 8.87 -5.49 -11.16
CA TRP A 95 9.49 -6.08 -12.35
C TRP A 95 9.87 -5.00 -13.39
N LEU A 96 8.98 -4.03 -13.64
CA LEU A 96 9.22 -2.93 -14.56
C LEU A 96 10.42 -2.07 -14.14
N VAL A 97 10.53 -1.72 -12.85
CA VAL A 97 11.67 -0.96 -12.33
C VAL A 97 12.97 -1.71 -12.55
N VAL A 98 13.00 -3.01 -12.27
CA VAL A 98 14.19 -3.85 -12.50
C VAL A 98 14.56 -3.89 -13.99
N ALA A 99 13.57 -4.06 -14.87
CA ALA A 99 13.78 -4.07 -16.32
C ALA A 99 14.37 -2.73 -16.80
N LEU A 100 13.79 -1.60 -16.38
CA LEU A 100 14.26 -0.27 -16.76
C LEU A 100 15.66 0.05 -16.24
N VAL A 101 15.99 -0.36 -15.02
CA VAL A 101 17.35 -0.19 -14.47
C VAL A 101 18.36 -1.02 -15.24
N THR A 102 18.01 -2.25 -15.61
CA THR A 102 18.90 -3.16 -16.35
C THR A 102 19.14 -2.65 -17.77
N GLU A 103 18.07 -2.36 -18.52
CA GLU A 103 18.15 -1.81 -19.88
C GLU A 103 18.81 -0.42 -19.89
N GLY A 104 18.46 0.43 -18.94
CA GLY A 104 19.05 1.76 -18.80
C GLY A 104 20.56 1.72 -18.53
N SER A 105 21.02 0.74 -17.73
CA SER A 105 22.45 0.55 -17.47
C SER A 105 23.19 0.08 -18.72
N TYR A 106 22.63 -0.88 -19.45
CA TYR A 106 23.21 -1.37 -20.71
C TYR A 106 23.30 -0.28 -21.78
N VAL A 107 22.21 0.49 -21.99
CA VAL A 107 22.20 1.62 -22.93
C VAL A 107 23.21 2.70 -22.51
N GLY A 108 23.31 2.98 -21.20
CA GLY A 108 24.30 3.92 -20.67
C GLY A 108 25.74 3.49 -20.96
N GLU A 109 26.05 2.21 -20.79
CA GLU A 109 27.38 1.64 -21.09
C GLU A 109 27.71 1.76 -22.59
N VAL A 110 26.80 1.33 -23.47
CA VAL A 110 26.98 1.42 -24.93
C VAL A 110 27.18 2.87 -25.39
N LEU A 111 26.40 3.82 -24.87
CA LEU A 111 26.56 5.24 -25.19
C LEU A 111 27.91 5.77 -24.71
N SER A 112 28.34 5.39 -23.50
CA SER A 112 29.64 5.82 -22.98
C SER A 112 30.81 5.34 -23.85
N HIS A 113 30.72 4.11 -24.39
CA HIS A 113 31.70 3.55 -25.31
C HIS A 113 31.68 4.17 -26.72
N MET A 114 30.57 4.77 -27.13
CA MET A 114 30.46 5.44 -28.43
C MET A 114 31.06 6.85 -28.44
N PHE A 115 31.09 7.51 -27.27
CA PHE A 115 31.60 8.87 -27.10
C PHE A 115 32.97 8.94 -26.41
N SER A 116 33.59 7.80 -26.10
CA SER A 116 34.97 7.66 -25.61
C SER A 116 35.90 7.11 -26.68
#